data_AF-A0A529FJS8-F1
#
_entry.id   AF-A0A529FJS8-F1
#
_cell.length_a   1.000
_cell.length_b   1.000
_cell.length_c   1.000
_cell.angle_alpha   90.00
_cell.angle_beta   90.00
_cell.angle_gamma   90.00
#
_symmetry.space_group_name_H-M   'P 1'
#
loop_
_entity.id
_entity.type
_entity.pdbx_description
1 polymer ?
#
loop_
_entity_poly.entity_id
_entity_poly.type
_entity_poly.pdbx_seq_one_letter_code
_entity_poly.pdbx_strand_id
1 'polypeptide(L)'
;MNLQSMTGFARAVAEYDGNSIAWEVKSVNGKSIEVRLRLPQGFERLEPAVRQTIQKRFSRGNFQATLTVGRAAGHQVQPVVNEAFLKDLAGLAKRLQEQFGV
;
A
#
# COMPACT_ATOMS: atom_id res chain seq x y z
N MET A 1 12.44 -22.41 30.96
CA MET A 1 12.49 -21.80 29.61
C MET A 1 11.11 -21.94 29.02
N ASN A 2 10.33 -20.85 28.97
CA ASN A 2 8.92 -20.92 28.56
C ASN A 2 8.85 -21.13 27.05
N LEU A 3 8.00 -22.08 26.62
CA LEU A 3 7.75 -22.37 25.22
C LEU A 3 7.18 -21.11 24.55
N GLN A 4 7.98 -20.41 23.75
CA GLN A 4 7.49 -19.29 22.95
C GLN A 4 6.97 -19.82 21.62
N SER A 5 5.65 -19.76 21.45
CA SER A 5 5.00 -19.96 20.15
C SER A 5 5.34 -18.79 19.25
N MET A 6 5.88 -19.07 18.06
CA MET A 6 6.15 -18.06 17.03
C MET A 6 5.08 -18.02 15.95
N THR A 7 3.99 -18.78 16.10
CA THR A 7 2.86 -18.73 15.18
C THR A 7 1.95 -17.59 15.57
N GLY A 8 1.79 -16.60 14.69
CA GLY A 8 1.01 -15.41 14.98
C GLY A 8 0.54 -14.71 13.71
N PHE A 9 -0.54 -13.95 13.86
CA PHE A 9 -1.07 -13.05 12.86
C PHE A 9 -1.35 -11.71 13.52
N ALA A 10 -0.95 -10.62 12.86
CA ALA A 10 -1.27 -9.27 13.28
C ALA A 10 -1.57 -8.39 12.07
N ARG A 11 -2.55 -7.51 12.22
CA ARG A 11 -2.85 -6.45 11.25
C ARG A 11 -2.97 -5.13 11.98
N ALA A 12 -2.29 -4.10 11.48
CA ALA A 12 -2.37 -2.74 11.98
C ALA A 12 -2.69 -1.80 10.81
N VAL A 13 -3.61 -0.87 11.03
CA VAL A 13 -4.01 0.12 10.03
C VAL A 13 -3.86 1.51 10.64
N ALA A 14 -3.35 2.44 9.86
CA ALA A 14 -3.23 3.85 10.21
C ALA A 14 -3.67 4.71 9.02
N GLU A 15 -4.05 5.95 9.30
CA GLU A 15 -4.33 6.95 8.27
C GLU A 15 -3.32 8.09 8.41
N TYR A 16 -2.78 8.55 7.29
CA TYR A 16 -1.85 9.67 7.23
C TYR A 16 -2.04 10.42 5.93
N ASP A 17 -2.31 11.72 6.02
CA ASP A 17 -2.43 12.62 4.86
C ASP A 17 -3.38 12.09 3.76
N GLY A 18 -4.57 11.65 4.17
CA GLY A 18 -5.57 11.08 3.27
C GLY A 18 -5.22 9.69 2.71
N ASN A 19 -4.12 9.08 3.13
CA ASN A 19 -3.74 7.73 2.76
C ASN A 19 -4.04 6.74 3.88
N SER A 20 -4.54 5.56 3.52
CA SER A 20 -4.65 4.40 4.41
C SER A 20 -3.39 3.54 4.27
N ILE A 21 -2.73 3.28 5.40
CA ILE A 21 -1.50 2.50 5.50
C ILE A 21 -1.82 1.26 6.34
N ALA A 22 -1.64 0.08 5.77
CA ALA A 22 -1.92 -1.19 6.44
C ALA A 22 -0.69 -2.10 6.43
N TRP A 23 -0.31 -2.59 7.60
CA TRP A 23 0.64 -3.67 7.78
C TRP A 23 -0.10 -4.96 8.15
N GLU A 24 0.23 -6.04 7.46
CA GLU A 24 -0.17 -7.40 7.83
C GLU A 24 1.09 -8.24 8.05
N VAL A 25 1.18 -8.92 9.19
CA VAL A 25 2.32 -9.77 9.55
C VAL A 25 1.83 -11.15 9.95
N LYS A 26 2.39 -12.18 9.31
CA LYS A 26 2.25 -13.59 9.67
C LYS A 26 3.59 -14.11 10.12
N SER A 27 3.59 -14.88 11.19
CA SER A 27 4.78 -15.60 11.65
C SER A 27 4.45 -17.06 11.87
N VAL A 28 5.44 -17.92 11.64
CA VAL A 28 5.40 -19.35 11.95
C VAL A 28 6.72 -19.81 12.57
N ASN A 29 6.70 -20.96 13.23
CA ASN A 29 7.90 -21.57 13.78
C ASN A 29 8.92 -21.88 12.66
N GLY A 30 10.15 -21.40 12.82
CA GLY A 30 11.28 -21.66 11.95
C GLY A 30 12.55 -21.91 12.77
N LYS A 31 13.52 -22.66 12.22
CA LYS A 31 14.80 -22.92 12.88
C LYS A 31 15.72 -21.69 12.84
N SER A 32 15.78 -21.04 11.69
CA SER A 32 16.50 -19.79 11.46
C SER A 32 15.51 -18.63 11.33
N ILE A 33 16.02 -17.39 11.39
CA ILE A 33 15.24 -16.21 11.08
C ILE A 33 15.15 -16.01 9.57
N GLU A 34 13.93 -16.00 9.05
CA GLU A 34 13.63 -15.70 7.66
C GLU A 34 12.59 -14.59 7.61
N VAL A 35 12.84 -13.56 6.79
CA VAL A 35 11.93 -12.42 6.66
C VAL A 35 11.66 -12.20 5.18
N ARG A 36 10.38 -12.34 4.80
CA ARG A 36 9.86 -12.03 3.47
C ARG A 36 8.98 -10.79 3.56
N LEU A 37 9.36 -9.75 2.83
CA LEU A 37 8.64 -8.47 2.78
C LEU A 37 7.98 -8.31 1.42
N ARG A 38 6.72 -7.89 1.41
CA ARG A 38 6.02 -7.40 0.21
C ARG A 38 5.70 -5.93 0.42
N LEU A 39 6.34 -5.08 -0.38
CA LEU A 39 6.19 -3.63 -0.31
C LEU A 39 5.57 -3.14 -1.64
N PRO A 40 4.72 -2.11 -1.60
CA PRO A 40 4.22 -1.47 -2.81
C PRO A 40 5.33 -0.65 -3.48
N GLN A 41 5.15 -0.34 -4.75
CA GLN A 41 6.12 0.43 -5.53
C GLN A 41 6.44 1.78 -4.85
N GLY A 42 7.72 2.13 -4.78
CA GLY A 42 8.20 3.38 -4.18
C GLY A 42 8.51 3.29 -2.67
N PHE A 43 8.20 2.16 -2.02
CA PHE A 43 8.44 1.94 -0.60
C PHE A 43 9.59 0.95 -0.31
N GLU A 44 10.35 0.54 -1.32
CA GLU A 44 11.42 -0.46 -1.23
C GLU A 44 12.51 -0.07 -0.22
N ARG A 45 12.71 1.23 -0.01
CA ARG A 45 13.66 1.77 0.98
C ARG A 45 13.33 1.37 2.43
N LEU A 46 12.10 0.95 2.72
CA LEU A 46 11.71 0.46 4.04
C LEU A 46 12.26 -0.94 4.34
N GLU A 47 12.61 -1.72 3.32
CA GLU A 47 13.00 -3.12 3.48
C GLU A 47 14.12 -3.34 4.52
N PRO A 48 15.25 -2.62 4.46
CA PRO A 48 16.36 -2.84 5.39
C PRO A 48 15.97 -2.52 6.84
N ALA A 49 15.21 -1.45 7.05
CA ALA A 49 14.79 -1.01 8.38
C ALA A 49 13.80 -2.00 9.03
N VAL A 50 12.82 -2.49 8.25
CA VAL A 50 11.86 -3.49 8.73
C VAL A 50 12.57 -4.81 9.05
N ARG A 51 13.46 -5.27 8.15
CA ARG A 51 14.24 -6.49 8.36
C ARG A 51 15.10 -6.41 9.62
N GLN A 52 15.81 -5.29 9.82
CA GLN A 52 16.64 -5.09 11.01
C GLN A 52 15.82 -5.10 12.29
N THR A 53 14.63 -4.48 12.28
CA THR A 53 13.72 -4.46 13.44
C THR A 53 13.30 -5.88 13.85
N ILE A 54 12.92 -6.72 12.88
CA ILE A 54 12.53 -8.11 13.15
C ILE A 54 13.73 -8.91 13.67
N GLN A 55 14.90 -8.78 13.05
CA GLN A 55 16.12 -9.48 13.45
C GLN A 55 16.65 -9.09 14.85
N LYS A 56 16.41 -7.85 15.28
CA LYS A 56 16.74 -7.40 16.65
C LYS A 56 15.81 -8.01 17.70
N ARG A 57 14.57 -8.36 17.34
CA ARG A 57 13.54 -8.83 18.29
C ARG A 57 13.42 -10.36 18.34
N PHE A 58 13.72 -11.05 17.25
CA PHE A 58 13.54 -12.49 17.12
C PHE A 58 14.83 -13.18 16.67
N SER A 59 15.16 -14.30 17.31
CA SER A 59 16.34 -15.11 16.96
C SER A 59 16.04 -16.25 15.97
N ARG A 60 14.75 -16.61 15.81
CA ARG A 60 14.26 -17.67 14.92
C ARG A 60 12.85 -17.32 14.43
N GLY A 61 12.34 -18.05 13.45
CA GLY A 61 10.98 -17.89 12.92
C GLY A 61 10.95 -17.42 11.47
N ASN A 62 9.89 -17.77 10.76
CA ASN A 62 9.64 -17.28 9.41
C ASN A 62 8.54 -16.21 9.46
N PHE A 63 8.86 -15.01 8.99
CA PHE A 63 7.99 -13.84 9.01
C PHE A 63 7.64 -13.43 7.59
N GLN A 64 6.34 -13.31 7.31
CA GLN A 64 5.82 -12.69 6.11
C GLN A 64 5.13 -11.40 6.50
N ALA A 65 5.67 -10.26 6.06
CA ALA A 65 5.04 -8.96 6.29
C ALA A 65 4.70 -8.28 4.96
N THR A 66 3.49 -7.76 4.86
CA THR A 66 2.98 -7.04 3.70
C THR A 66 2.58 -5.63 4.10
N LEU A 67 3.06 -4.64 3.35
CA LEU A 67 2.61 -3.27 3.43
C LEU A 67 1.63 -3.01 2.28
N THR A 68 0.49 -2.41 2.59
CA THR A 68 -0.46 -1.88 1.61
C THR A 68 -0.64 -0.40 1.90
N VAL A 69 -0.49 0.43 0.87
CA VAL A 69 -0.78 1.87 0.93
C VAL A 69 -1.83 2.17 -0.11
N GLY A 70 -2.92 2.81 0.31
CA GLY A 70 -4.01 3.24 -0.56
C GLY A 70 -4.57 4.58 -0.11
N ARG A 71 -5.67 5.03 -0.71
CA ARG A 71 -6.39 6.22 -0.24
C ARG A 71 -7.32 5.85 0.91
N ALA A 72 -7.38 6.71 1.92
CA ALA A 72 -8.34 6.56 3.01
C ALA A 72 -9.77 6.72 2.48
N ALA A 73 -10.66 5.83 2.90
CA ALA A 73 -12.07 5.91 2.52
C ALA A 73 -12.68 7.17 3.17
N GLY A 74 -13.12 8.12 2.36
CA GLY A 74 -13.75 9.36 2.84
C GLY A 74 -13.11 10.64 2.31
N HIS A 75 -11.89 10.59 1.77
CA HIS A 75 -11.39 11.70 0.96
C HIS A 75 -12.02 11.63 -0.44
N GLN A 76 -13.20 12.24 -0.58
CA GLN A 76 -13.73 12.58 -1.89
C GLN A 76 -12.69 13.47 -2.57
N VAL A 77 -11.93 12.88 -3.49
CA VAL A 77 -11.08 13.64 -4.40
C VAL A 77 -12.02 14.58 -5.12
N GLN A 78 -11.98 15.88 -4.80
CA GLN A 78 -12.60 16.86 -5.67
C GLN A 78 -11.90 16.69 -7.02
N PRO A 79 -12.63 16.33 -8.08
CA PRO A 79 -12.01 16.17 -9.39
C PRO A 79 -11.35 17.49 -9.76
N VAL A 80 -10.02 17.49 -9.82
CA VAL A 80 -9.26 18.62 -10.34
C VAL A 80 -9.39 18.56 -11.85
N VAL A 81 -10.28 19.38 -12.38
CA VAL A 81 -10.53 19.48 -13.82
C VAL A 81 -9.46 20.39 -14.42
N ASN A 82 -8.75 19.90 -15.43
CA ASN A 82 -7.97 20.77 -16.30
C ASN A 82 -8.94 21.52 -17.22
N GLU A 83 -9.29 22.75 -16.85
CA GLU A 83 -10.28 23.54 -17.59
C GLU A 83 -9.90 23.83 -19.03
N ALA A 84 -8.61 24.02 -19.32
CA ALA A 84 -8.14 24.28 -20.67
C ALA A 84 -8.39 23.06 -21.57
N PHE A 85 -7.96 21.89 -21.11
CA PHE A 85 -8.15 20.64 -21.85
C PHE A 85 -9.64 20.27 -21.96
N LEU A 86 -10.44 20.51 -20.92
CA LEU A 86 -11.87 20.27 -20.95
C LEU A 86 -12.57 21.15 -21.99
N LYS A 87 -12.18 22.43 -22.10
CA LYS A 87 -12.71 23.35 -23.12
C LYS A 87 -12.37 22.89 -24.53
N ASP A 88 -11.13 22.45 -24.76
CA ASP A 88 -10.71 21.93 -26.07
C ASP A 88 -11.49 20.67 -26.45
N LEU A 89 -11.63 19.73 -25.52
CA LEU A 89 -12.43 18.51 -25.70
C LEU A 89 -13.90 18.81 -25.99
N ALA A 90 -14.52 19.72 -25.23
CA ALA A 90 -15.91 20.11 -25.44
C ALA A 90 -16.10 20.77 -26.82
N GLY A 91 -15.13 21.58 -27.26
CA GLY A 91 -15.14 22.18 -28.60
C GLY A 91 -15.01 21.15 -29.73
N LEU A 92 -14.17 20.13 -29.55
CA LEU A 92 -14.04 19.03 -30.51
C LEU A 92 -15.30 18.17 -30.55
N ALA A 93 -15.89 17.85 -29.40
CA ALA A 93 -17.13 17.09 -29.33
C ALA A 93 -18.27 17.82 -30.06
N LYS A 94 -18.39 19.14 -29.88
CA LYS A 94 -19.38 19.96 -30.58
C LYS A 94 -19.16 19.96 -32.10
N ARG A 95 -17.92 20.09 -32.57
CA ARG A 95 -17.60 20.01 -34.00
C ARG A 95 -17.94 18.65 -34.60
N LEU A 96 -17.68 17.56 -33.87
CA LEU A 96 -18.02 16.21 -34.33
C LEU A 96 -19.53 16.02 -34.45
N GLN A 97 -20.30 16.51 -33.48
CA GLN A 97 -21.75 16.50 -33.54
C GLN A 97 -22.28 17.30 -34.73
N GLU A 98 -21.72 18.49 -34.98
CA GLU A 98 -22.09 19.34 -36.11
C GLU A 98 -21.72 18.73 -37.47
N GLN A 99 -20.58 18.02 -37.58
CA GLN A 99 -20.10 17.44 -38.83
C GLN A 99 -20.72 16.08 -39.17
N PHE A 100 -21.02 15.26 -38.16
CA PHE A 100 -21.42 13.87 -38.36
C PHE A 100 -22.83 13.55 -37.85
N GLY A 101 -23.53 14.52 -37.26
CA GLY A 101 -24.95 14.40 -36.89
C GLY A 101 -25.25 13.39 -35.80
N VAL A 102 -24.27 13.10 -34.94
CA VAL A 102 -24.44 12.26 -33.73
C VAL A 102 -24.68 13.13 -32.51
#